data_AF-W4H548-F1
#
_entry.id   AF-W4H548-F1
#
_cell.length_a   1.000
_cell.length_b   1.000
_cell.length_c   1.000
_cell.angle_alpha   90.00
_cell.angle_beta   90.00
_cell.angle_gamma   90.00
#
_symmetry.space_group_name_H-M   'P 1'
#
loop_
_entity.id
_entity.type
_entity.pdbx_description
1 polymer ?
#
loop_
_entity_poly.entity_id
_entity_poly.type
_entity_poly.pdbx_seq_one_letter_code
_entity_poly.pdbx_strand_id
1 'polypeptide(L)'
;MRNVLKSIPSVPLELIPEAKAGPLTAQQFKTKLDAIRHTTSTLVYGGAGYDLFLSAIKRSNDPHYRVAMNFLHPALFGMDGPSFLPHVMLLAILGGHFSNIIAYLETEDLVVVFDVNQDFGPYLVPSKRVYDAVRAIDVQSGVARALIVSELVHTPRQV
;
A
#
# COMPACT_ATOMS: atom_id res chain seq x y z
N MET A 1 5.44 -2.47 -5.32
CA MET A 1 4.65 -2.90 -6.51
C MET A 1 4.75 -4.39 -6.79
N ARG A 2 5.91 -5.04 -6.62
CA ARG A 2 6.09 -6.48 -6.93
C ARG A 2 5.05 -7.38 -6.26
N ASN A 3 4.73 -7.17 -4.99
CA ASN A 3 3.75 -7.99 -4.28
C ASN A 3 2.33 -7.82 -4.82
N VAL A 4 1.97 -6.64 -5.33
CA VAL A 4 0.71 -6.46 -6.06
C VAL A 4 0.72 -7.32 -7.32
N LEU A 5 1.76 -7.21 -8.15
CA LEU A 5 1.88 -8.00 -9.39
C LEU A 5 1.88 -9.52 -9.14
N LYS A 6 2.63 -10.00 -8.13
CA LYS A 6 2.66 -11.41 -7.73
C LYS A 6 1.31 -11.95 -7.25
N SER A 7 0.40 -11.08 -6.82
CA SER A 7 -0.94 -11.47 -6.38
C SER A 7 -1.97 -11.55 -7.53
N ILE A 8 -1.55 -11.26 -8.76
CA ILE A 8 -2.40 -11.25 -9.94
C ILE A 8 -2.05 -12.50 -10.79
N PRO A 9 -2.92 -13.52 -10.85
CA PRO A 9 -2.61 -14.77 -11.55
C PRO A 9 -2.30 -14.60 -13.04
N SER A 10 -2.83 -13.56 -13.67
CA SER A 10 -2.62 -13.29 -15.09
C SER A 10 -1.28 -12.60 -15.40
N VAL A 11 -0.52 -12.16 -14.40
CA VAL A 11 0.77 -11.49 -14.62
C VAL A 11 1.87 -12.55 -14.75
N PRO A 12 2.53 -12.67 -15.92
CA PRO A 12 3.67 -13.56 -16.08
C PRO A 12 4.84 -13.12 -15.20
N LEU A 13 5.59 -14.09 -14.65
CA LEU A 13 6.67 -13.82 -13.69
C LEU A 13 7.80 -12.98 -14.31
N GLU A 14 8.05 -13.15 -15.61
CA GLU A 14 9.03 -12.41 -16.40
C GLU A 14 8.71 -10.92 -16.55
N LEU A 15 7.44 -10.52 -16.38
CA LEU A 15 7.03 -9.12 -16.39
C LEU A 15 7.18 -8.47 -15.01
N ILE A 16 7.45 -9.23 -13.96
CA ILE A 16 7.62 -8.71 -12.61
C ILE A 16 9.03 -8.11 -12.49
N PRO A 17 9.17 -6.79 -12.31
CA PRO A 17 10.48 -6.17 -12.24
C PRO A 17 11.27 -6.62 -11.02
N GLU A 18 12.59 -6.59 -11.16
CA GLU A 18 13.51 -6.82 -10.05
C GLU A 18 13.31 -5.82 -8.90
N ALA A 19 13.64 -6.26 -7.69
CA ALA A 19 13.63 -5.37 -6.54
C ALA A 19 14.68 -4.27 -6.73
N LYS A 20 14.26 -3.01 -6.58
CA LYS A 20 15.17 -1.86 -6.55
C LYS A 20 15.01 -1.14 -5.23
N ALA A 21 16.15 -0.86 -4.59
CA ALA A 21 16.20 -0.01 -3.41
C ALA A 21 15.98 1.46 -3.81
N GLY A 22 15.55 2.26 -2.84
CA GLY A 22 15.39 3.70 -3.00
C GLY A 22 13.94 4.17 -2.82
N PRO A 23 13.77 5.48 -2.65
CA PRO A 23 12.47 6.08 -2.34
C PRO A 23 11.56 6.06 -3.57
N LEU A 24 10.26 5.95 -3.33
CA LEU A 24 9.23 5.89 -4.36
C LEU A 24 7.98 6.60 -3.85
N THR A 25 7.45 7.56 -4.63
CA THR A 25 6.18 8.21 -4.29
C THR A 25 5.00 7.31 -4.69
N ALA A 26 3.81 7.55 -4.12
CA ALA A 26 2.60 6.83 -4.51
C ALA A 26 2.29 6.97 -6.01
N GLN A 27 2.50 8.16 -6.59
CA GLN A 27 2.34 8.41 -8.02
C GLN A 27 3.31 7.59 -8.86
N GLN A 28 4.59 7.54 -8.48
CA GLN A 28 5.58 6.72 -9.19
C GLN A 28 5.28 5.22 -9.06
N PHE A 29 4.81 4.77 -7.90
CA PHE A 29 4.37 3.38 -7.72
C PHE A 29 3.22 3.05 -8.68
N LYS A 30 2.16 3.86 -8.69
CA LYS A 30 1.02 3.73 -9.61
C LYS A 30 1.48 3.67 -11.06
N THR A 31 2.27 4.65 -11.50
CA THR A 31 2.72 4.74 -12.90
C THR A 31 3.51 3.50 -13.30
N LYS A 32 4.43 3.02 -12.45
CA LYS A 32 5.21 1.82 -12.73
C LYS A 32 4.37 0.54 -12.72
N LEU A 33 3.36 0.46 -11.84
CA LEU A 33 2.44 -0.68 -11.78
C LEU A 33 1.57 -0.76 -13.05
N ASP A 34 0.93 0.35 -13.41
CA ASP A 34 0.03 0.42 -14.58
C ASP A 34 0.81 0.27 -15.91
N ALA A 35 2.09 0.62 -15.95
CA ALA A 35 2.95 0.38 -17.12
C ALA A 35 3.11 -1.11 -17.49
N ILE A 36 2.85 -2.02 -16.54
CA ILE A 36 2.84 -3.48 -16.79
C ILE A 36 1.55 -3.91 -17.52
N ARG A 37 0.53 -3.04 -17.58
CA ARG A 37 -0.73 -3.22 -18.33
C ARG A 37 -1.64 -4.36 -17.85
N HIS A 38 -1.50 -4.76 -16.58
CA HIS A 38 -2.44 -5.68 -15.92
C HIS A 38 -3.32 -5.01 -14.87
N THR A 39 -3.13 -3.71 -14.64
CA THR A 39 -3.94 -2.92 -13.72
C THR A 39 -4.27 -1.56 -14.31
N THR A 40 -5.40 -1.00 -13.90
CA THR A 40 -5.68 0.42 -13.99
C THR A 40 -5.85 0.95 -12.58
N SER A 41 -4.93 1.81 -12.13
CA SER A 41 -4.90 2.23 -10.73
C SER A 41 -5.35 3.67 -10.54
N THR A 42 -5.89 3.96 -9.36
CA THR A 42 -6.21 5.30 -8.87
C THR A 42 -5.52 5.55 -7.54
N LEU A 43 -5.37 6.82 -7.17
CA LEU A 43 -4.78 7.21 -5.89
C LEU A 43 -5.86 7.83 -5.01
N VAL A 44 -5.93 7.38 -3.76
CA VAL A 44 -6.71 8.04 -2.71
C VAL A 44 -5.74 8.56 -1.67
N TYR A 45 -5.43 9.85 -1.78
CA TYR A 45 -4.53 10.55 -0.88
C TYR A 45 -5.16 10.68 0.51
N GLY A 46 -4.37 10.60 1.58
CA GLY A 46 -4.90 10.69 2.96
C GLY A 46 -5.56 12.03 3.29
N GLY A 47 -5.31 13.07 2.50
CA GLY A 47 -6.00 14.37 2.57
C GLY A 47 -7.42 14.38 1.98
N ALA A 48 -7.85 13.32 1.29
CA ALA A 48 -9.16 13.26 0.61
C ALA A 48 -10.36 13.05 1.56
N GLY A 49 -10.11 12.84 2.85
CA GLY A 49 -11.14 12.57 3.85
C GLY A 49 -11.29 11.09 4.18
N TYR A 50 -11.86 10.82 5.36
CA TYR A 50 -11.92 9.47 5.92
C TYR A 50 -12.88 8.54 5.16
N ASP A 51 -14.03 9.04 4.72
CA ASP A 51 -15.04 8.20 4.05
C ASP A 51 -14.57 7.69 2.68
N LEU A 52 -13.89 8.55 1.91
CA LEU A 52 -13.26 8.15 0.65
C LEU A 52 -12.13 7.15 0.88
N PHE A 53 -11.33 7.37 1.92
CA PHE A 53 -10.29 6.44 2.33
C PHE A 53 -10.86 5.07 2.71
N LEU A 54 -11.91 5.03 3.53
CA LEU A 54 -12.54 3.78 3.96
C LEU A 54 -13.18 3.04 2.79
N SER A 55 -13.85 3.77 1.90
CA SER A 55 -14.41 3.22 0.65
C SER A 55 -13.34 2.59 -0.24
N ALA A 56 -12.15 3.20 -0.29
CA ALA A 56 -10.99 2.66 -1.01
C ALA A 56 -10.42 1.40 -0.32
N ILE A 57 -10.34 1.37 1.01
CA ILE A 57 -9.93 0.16 1.75
C ILE A 57 -10.88 -1.00 1.49
N LYS A 58 -12.20 -0.77 1.48
CA LYS A 58 -13.21 -1.82 1.24
C LYS A 58 -13.02 -2.53 -0.10
N ARG A 59 -12.42 -1.87 -1.09
CA ARG A 59 -12.07 -2.51 -2.37
C ARG A 59 -11.09 -3.67 -2.21
N SER A 60 -10.34 -3.75 -1.12
CA SER A 60 -9.46 -4.91 -0.86
C SER A 60 -10.22 -6.24 -0.72
N ASN A 61 -11.50 -6.19 -0.34
CA ASN A 61 -12.35 -7.38 -0.26
C ASN A 61 -12.90 -7.83 -1.62
N ASP A 62 -12.73 -7.02 -2.67
CA ASP A 62 -13.20 -7.34 -4.02
C ASP A 62 -12.08 -8.03 -4.82
N PRO A 63 -12.29 -9.25 -5.34
CA PRO A 63 -11.26 -9.99 -6.07
C PRO A 63 -10.78 -9.29 -7.35
N HIS A 64 -11.53 -8.33 -7.88
CA HIS A 64 -11.17 -7.51 -9.04
C HIS A 64 -10.24 -6.35 -8.71
N TYR A 65 -9.93 -6.13 -7.43
CA TYR A 65 -9.06 -5.06 -7.00
C TYR A 65 -7.87 -5.58 -6.20
N ARG A 66 -6.80 -4.79 -6.21
CA ARG A 66 -5.69 -4.89 -5.26
C ARG A 66 -5.48 -3.52 -4.66
N VAL A 67 -5.35 -3.47 -3.33
CA VAL A 67 -5.10 -2.22 -2.61
C VAL A 67 -3.72 -2.28 -2.01
N ALA A 68 -2.87 -1.34 -2.39
CA ALA A 68 -1.60 -1.09 -1.71
C ALA A 68 -1.69 0.26 -0.98
N MET A 69 -0.86 0.43 0.03
CA MET A 69 -0.77 1.68 0.77
C MET A 69 0.66 2.19 0.79
N ASN A 70 0.80 3.50 0.62
CA ASN A 70 1.98 4.24 1.02
C ASN A 70 1.68 4.92 2.36
N PHE A 71 2.50 4.71 3.37
CA PHE A 71 2.21 5.18 4.73
C PHE A 71 3.48 5.55 5.50
N LEU A 72 3.31 6.32 6.58
CA LEU A 72 4.36 6.60 7.55
C LEU A 72 4.43 5.44 8.56
N HIS A 73 5.47 4.61 8.48
CA HIS A 73 5.57 3.37 9.26
C HIS A 73 5.46 3.59 10.79
N PRO A 74 6.15 4.57 11.40
CA PRO A 74 6.00 4.85 12.84
C PRO A 74 4.59 5.22 13.28
N ALA A 75 3.80 5.87 12.41
CA ALA A 75 2.42 6.24 12.73
C ALA A 75 1.48 5.01 12.77
N LEU A 76 1.87 3.90 12.13
CA LEU A 76 1.09 2.67 12.11
C LEU A 76 1.29 1.81 13.37
N PHE A 77 2.50 1.81 13.95
CA PHE A 77 2.85 1.00 15.13
C PHE A 77 2.89 1.79 16.45
N GLY A 78 2.90 3.12 16.39
CA GLY A 78 3.13 3.95 17.58
C GLY A 78 4.62 3.98 17.98
N MET A 79 4.94 4.70 19.06
CA MET A 79 6.31 4.79 19.59
C MET A 79 6.74 3.56 20.42
N ASP A 80 5.87 2.55 20.54
CA ASP A 80 6.12 1.34 21.33
C ASP A 80 6.85 0.23 20.53
N GLY A 81 7.30 0.56 19.30
CA GLY A 81 8.14 -0.32 18.48
C GLY A 81 9.56 -0.48 19.05
N PRO A 82 10.32 -1.49 18.59
CA PRO A 82 11.62 -1.86 19.16
C PRO A 82 12.59 -0.66 19.29
N SER A 83 13.07 -0.43 20.51
CA SER A 83 13.76 0.78 20.97
C SER A 83 15.19 1.01 20.44
N PHE A 84 15.65 0.30 19.42
CA PHE A 84 17.06 0.28 18.98
C PHE A 84 17.39 1.17 17.74
N LEU A 85 16.49 2.07 17.32
CA LEU A 85 16.40 2.48 15.91
C LEU A 85 16.56 3.98 15.55
N PRO A 86 17.35 4.86 16.20
CA PRO A 86 17.30 6.31 15.89
C PRO A 86 17.59 6.65 14.40
N HIS A 87 18.53 5.97 13.74
CA HIS A 87 18.87 6.24 12.34
C HIS A 87 17.88 5.62 11.34
N VAL A 88 17.36 4.43 11.65
CA VAL A 88 16.37 3.72 10.82
C VAL A 88 15.00 4.37 10.97
N MET A 89 14.65 4.90 12.15
CA MET A 89 13.48 5.74 12.35
C MET A 89 13.56 7.01 11.50
N LEU A 90 14.70 7.70 11.47
CA LEU A 90 14.83 8.89 10.62
C LEU A 90 14.62 8.53 9.14
N LEU A 91 15.21 7.43 8.66
CA LEU A 91 14.99 6.92 7.31
C LEU A 91 13.56 6.44 7.05
N ALA A 92 12.86 5.86 8.03
CA ALA A 92 11.47 5.42 7.92
C ALA A 92 10.46 6.57 8.05
N ILE A 93 10.84 7.66 8.71
CA ILE A 93 10.07 8.91 8.77
C ILE A 93 10.21 9.65 7.44
N LEU A 94 11.43 9.71 6.90
CA LEU A 94 11.74 10.39 5.64
C LEU A 94 11.35 9.55 4.41
N GLY A 95 11.36 8.22 4.51
CA GLY A 95 10.99 7.29 3.45
C GLY A 95 9.68 6.60 3.79
N GLY A 96 8.61 6.91 3.07
CA GLY A 96 7.34 6.19 3.24
C GLY A 96 7.50 4.69 2.99
N HIS A 97 6.74 3.88 3.71
CA HIS A 97 6.71 2.43 3.51
C HIS A 97 5.57 2.04 2.57
N PHE A 98 5.70 0.87 1.94
CA PHE A 98 4.62 0.29 1.13
C PHE A 98 4.25 -1.10 1.63
N SER A 99 2.96 -1.35 1.72
CA SER A 99 2.41 -2.67 2.05
C SER A 99 1.12 -2.91 1.29
N ASN A 100 0.72 -4.18 1.16
CA ASN A 100 -0.55 -4.54 0.57
C ASN A 100 -1.62 -4.62 1.68
N ILE A 101 -2.82 -4.15 1.40
CA ILE A 101 -4.00 -4.42 2.22
C ILE A 101 -4.68 -5.63 1.59
N ILE A 102 -4.86 -6.68 2.40
CA ILE A 102 -5.43 -7.95 1.95
C ILE A 102 -6.94 -7.96 2.08
N ALA A 103 -7.45 -7.39 3.17
CA ALA A 103 -8.87 -7.34 3.46
C ALA A 103 -9.18 -6.25 4.49
N TYR A 104 -10.46 -5.94 4.61
CA TYR A 104 -11.03 -5.12 5.67
C TYR A 104 -12.16 -5.89 6.37
N LEU A 105 -12.00 -6.09 7.67
CA LEU A 105 -12.97 -6.72 8.54
C LEU A 105 -13.93 -5.63 9.02
N GLU A 106 -15.04 -5.45 8.31
CA GLU A 106 -15.95 -4.31 8.52
C GLU A 106 -16.58 -4.31 9.92
N THR A 107 -16.86 -5.50 10.44
CA THR A 107 -17.49 -5.70 11.76
C THR A 107 -16.59 -5.28 12.91
N GLU A 108 -15.28 -5.50 12.79
CA GLU A 108 -14.27 -5.22 13.81
C GLU A 108 -13.54 -3.88 13.58
N ASP A 109 -13.78 -3.24 12.44
CA ASP A 109 -13.03 -2.07 11.96
C ASP A 109 -11.51 -2.31 11.83
N LEU A 110 -11.13 -3.49 11.35
CA LEU A 110 -9.73 -3.91 11.24
C LEU A 110 -9.29 -4.11 9.79
N VAL A 111 -8.12 -3.54 9.47
CA VAL A 111 -7.45 -3.67 8.17
C VAL A 111 -6.38 -4.75 8.27
N VAL A 112 -6.46 -5.76 7.40
CA VAL A 112 -5.44 -6.80 7.26
C VAL A 112 -4.30 -6.27 6.41
N VAL A 113 -3.18 -5.93 7.03
CA VAL A 113 -1.98 -5.43 6.36
C VAL A 113 -0.99 -6.58 6.18
N PHE A 114 -0.57 -6.80 4.93
CA PHE A 114 0.54 -7.69 4.60
C PHE A 114 1.80 -6.85 4.41
N ASP A 115 2.57 -6.71 5.49
CA ASP A 115 3.81 -5.97 5.48
C ASP A 115 4.91 -6.77 4.78
N VAL A 116 5.70 -6.06 3.98
CA VAL A 116 6.80 -6.63 3.22
C VAL A 116 8.07 -6.79 4.06
N ASN A 117 8.09 -6.18 5.24
CA ASN A 117 9.13 -6.38 6.23
C ASN A 117 8.92 -7.73 6.93
N GLN A 118 9.92 -8.60 6.80
CA GLN A 118 9.88 -10.00 7.26
C GLN A 118 9.70 -10.11 8.78
N ASP A 119 10.10 -9.07 9.52
CA ASP A 119 10.06 -9.04 10.98
C ASP A 119 8.65 -8.80 11.56
N PHE A 120 7.71 -8.26 10.77
CA PHE A 120 6.39 -7.83 11.27
C PHE A 120 5.25 -8.80 10.91
N GLY A 121 5.42 -9.63 9.87
CA GLY A 121 4.36 -10.54 9.38
C GLY A 121 3.06 -9.80 8.97
N PRO A 122 1.96 -10.53 8.69
CA PRO A 122 0.65 -9.91 8.53
C PRO A 122 0.09 -9.49 9.90
N TYR A 123 -0.53 -8.32 9.96
CA TYR A 123 -1.14 -7.81 11.19
C TYR A 123 -2.46 -7.07 10.93
N LEU A 124 -3.26 -6.96 11.98
CA LEU A 124 -4.54 -6.26 11.99
C LEU A 124 -4.37 -4.87 12.60
N VAL A 125 -4.85 -3.84 11.92
CA VAL A 125 -4.76 -2.45 12.41
C VAL A 125 -6.13 -1.78 12.32
N PRO A 126 -6.56 -1.02 13.34
CA PRO A 126 -7.76 -0.18 13.23
C PRO A 126 -7.69 0.76 12.01
N SER A 127 -8.76 0.84 11.23
CA SER A 127 -8.77 1.60 9.97
C SER A 127 -8.40 3.08 10.18
N LYS A 128 -8.78 3.67 11.31
CA LYS A 128 -8.42 5.04 11.68
C LYS A 128 -6.91 5.25 11.81
N ARG A 129 -6.19 4.27 12.36
CA ARG A 129 -4.72 4.35 12.48
C ARG A 129 -4.04 4.21 11.12
N VAL A 130 -4.57 3.36 10.24
CA VAL A 130 -4.11 3.30 8.85
C VAL A 130 -4.35 4.64 8.15
N TYR A 131 -5.51 5.26 8.35
CA TYR A 131 -5.83 6.57 7.80
C TYR A 131 -4.83 7.65 8.24
N ASP A 132 -4.52 7.71 9.54
CA ASP A 132 -3.57 8.69 10.07
C ASP A 132 -2.16 8.48 9.50
N ALA A 133 -1.72 7.23 9.35
CA ALA A 133 -0.44 6.91 8.73
C ALA A 133 -0.37 7.28 7.24
N VAL A 134 -1.48 7.16 6.51
CA VAL A 134 -1.59 7.56 5.08
C VAL A 134 -1.76 9.07 4.92
N ARG A 135 -2.34 9.77 5.91
CA ARG A 135 -2.51 11.22 5.90
C ARG A 135 -1.21 12.00 6.11
N ALA A 136 -0.19 11.36 6.68
CA ALA A 136 1.12 11.97 6.86
C ALA A 136 1.73 12.45 5.52
N ILE A 137 2.38 13.62 5.53
CA ILE A 137 3.01 14.21 4.35
C ILE A 137 4.24 13.39 3.94
N ASP A 138 4.28 12.98 2.67
CA ASP A 138 5.44 12.40 2.02
C ASP A 138 6.41 13.53 1.64
N VAL A 139 7.57 13.56 2.29
CA VAL A 139 8.58 14.59 2.06
C VAL A 139 9.15 14.57 0.63
N GLN A 140 9.09 13.43 -0.06
CA GLN A 140 9.60 13.31 -1.43
C GLN A 140 8.68 14.01 -2.44
N SER A 141 7.36 13.95 -2.23
CA SER A 141 6.37 14.52 -3.14
C SER A 141 5.76 15.84 -2.65
N GLY A 142 5.91 16.18 -1.37
CA GLY A 142 5.31 17.37 -0.76
C GLY A 142 3.80 17.27 -0.54
N VAL A 143 3.18 16.11 -0.80
CA VAL A 143 1.75 15.86 -0.61
C VAL A 143 1.53 14.74 0.40
N ALA A 144 0.29 14.54 0.86
CA ALA A 144 -0.06 13.40 1.69
C ALA A 144 0.32 12.08 0.98
N ARG A 145 0.57 11.02 1.75
CA ARG A 145 0.69 9.67 1.18
C ARG A 145 -0.69 9.18 0.69
N ALA A 146 -0.74 7.99 0.08
CA ALA A 146 -1.96 7.51 -0.57
C ALA A 146 -2.16 6.00 -0.48
N LEU A 147 -3.43 5.60 -0.59
CA LEU A 147 -3.80 4.29 -1.07
C LEU A 147 -3.65 4.25 -2.59
N ILE A 148 -3.16 3.13 -3.11
CA ILE A 148 -3.10 2.81 -4.53
C ILE A 148 -4.14 1.71 -4.75
N VAL A 149 -5.26 2.08 -5.37
CA VAL A 149 -6.38 1.17 -5.64
C VAL A 149 -6.27 0.73 -7.10
N SER A 150 -5.94 -0.53 -7.32
CA SER A 150 -5.63 -1.09 -8.63
C SER A 150 -6.73 -2.05 -9.07
N GLU A 151 -7.48 -1.67 -10.10
CA GLU A 151 -8.44 -2.56 -10.76
C GLU A 151 -7.71 -3.50 -11.72
N LEU A 152 -8.03 -4.79 -11.69
CA LEU A 152 -7.44 -5.78 -12.57
C LEU A 152 -7.99 -5.63 -13.99
N VAL A 153 -7.08 -5.49 -14.96
CA VAL A 153 -7.45 -5.53 -16.37
C VAL A 153 -7.66 -6.99 -16.75
N HIS A 154 -8.91 -7.35 -17.09
CA HIS A 154 -9.19 -8.69 -17.60
C HIS A 154 -8.68 -8.81 -19.02
N THR A 155 -7.55 -9.49 -19.20
CA THR A 155 -7.21 -10.05 -20.50
C THR A 155 -8.04 -11.31 -20.69
N PRO A 156 -8.85 -11.44 -21.75
CA PRO A 156 -9.54 -12.69 -22.04
C PRO A 156 -8.52 -13.83 -22.07
N ARG A 157 -8.76 -14.93 -21.33
CA ARG A 157 -7.97 -16.15 -21.50
C ARG A 157 -8.06 -16.53 -22.98
N GLN A 158 -6.93 -16.53 -23.68
CA GLN A 158 -6.85 -17.32 -24.90
C GLN A 158 -6.86 -18.78 -24.44
N VAL A 159 -8.00 -19.42 -24.65
CA VAL A 159 -8.24 -20.84 -24.40
C VAL A 159 -7.66 -21.63 -25.55
#